data_AF-A0A834SZE8-F1
#
_entry.id   AF-A0A834SZE8-F1
#
_cell.length_a   1.000
_cell.length_b   1.000
_cell.length_c   1.000
_cell.angle_alpha   90.00
_cell.angle_beta   90.00
_cell.angle_gamma   90.00
#
_symmetry.space_group_name_H-M   'P 1'
#
loop_
_entity.id
_entity.type
_entity.pdbx_description
1 polymer ?
#
loop_
_entity_poly.entity_id
_entity_poly.type
_entity_poly.pdbx_seq_one_letter_code
_entity_poly.pdbx_strand_id
1 'polypeptide(L)'
;MNPGWKLGWTWAKKEIIWTVVGAQATEQGDCSKFKLKIPHSCKRNPEVVDLLPGAPFNIQYNNCCKGGVLNSWGQEPTAAFSAFQIAVGLSGTSNKTVKLPKNFKFLGPGPGYSCGPAKVVPSSVFLTDDNRRKTQALSKHS
;
A
#
# COMPACT_ATOMS: atom_id res chain seq x y z
N MET A 1 -8.10 -16.56 -14.80
CA MET A 1 -7.78 -15.22 -14.26
C MET A 1 -6.33 -14.93 -14.56
N ASN A 2 -6.01 -13.82 -15.21
CA ASN A 2 -4.61 -13.40 -15.38
C ASN A 2 -4.09 -12.94 -14.00
N PRO A 3 -2.94 -13.45 -13.54
CA PRO A 3 -2.39 -13.01 -12.27
C PRO A 3 -1.95 -11.55 -12.39
N GLY A 4 -2.61 -10.66 -11.66
CA GLY A 4 -2.22 -9.26 -11.54
C GLY A 4 -0.99 -9.06 -10.65
N TRP A 5 -0.60 -7.79 -10.48
CA TRP A 5 0.50 -7.45 -9.61
C TRP A 5 0.21 -7.78 -8.13
N LYS A 6 1.27 -8.08 -7.38
CA LYS A 6 1.29 -8.19 -5.92
C LYS A 6 2.44 -7.35 -5.38
N LEU A 7 2.14 -6.50 -4.39
CA LEU A 7 3.16 -5.72 -3.71
C LEU A 7 3.30 -6.20 -2.27
N GLY A 8 4.48 -6.68 -1.90
CA GLY A 8 4.82 -7.09 -0.55
C GLY A 8 5.90 -6.22 0.05
N TRP A 9 5.92 -6.13 1.38
CA TRP A 9 7.00 -5.51 2.14
C TRP A 9 7.08 -6.12 3.53
N THR A 10 8.09 -5.77 4.31
CA THR A 10 8.23 -6.16 5.72
C THR A 10 8.24 -4.94 6.61
N TRP A 11 7.34 -4.91 7.60
CA TRP A 11 7.31 -3.88 8.63
C TRP A 11 8.58 -3.88 9.48
N ALA A 12 9.04 -2.68 9.84
CA ALA A 12 10.26 -2.54 10.64
C ALA A 12 10.08 -3.07 12.07
N LYS A 13 8.88 -2.94 12.62
CA LYS A 13 8.52 -3.33 13.98
C LYS A 13 7.26 -4.19 13.96
N LYS A 14 6.19 -3.71 14.60
CA LYS A 14 4.91 -4.40 14.84
C LYS A 14 3.75 -3.63 14.21
N GLU A 15 4.04 -2.88 13.15
CA GLU A 15 3.04 -2.15 12.38
C GLU A 15 1.99 -3.12 11.82
N ILE A 16 0.78 -2.61 11.65
CA ILE A 16 -0.39 -3.35 11.15
C ILE A 16 -1.11 -2.50 10.10
N ILE A 17 -1.96 -3.13 9.30
CA ILE A 17 -2.87 -2.44 8.38
C ILE A 17 -4.24 -2.37 9.05
N TRP A 18 -4.69 -1.18 9.44
CA TRP A 18 -6.04 -0.97 9.96
C TRP A 18 -7.08 -1.10 8.86
N THR A 19 -6.88 -0.39 7.76
CA THR A 19 -7.76 -0.38 6.59
C THR A 19 -6.94 -0.19 5.32
N VAL A 20 -7.49 -0.61 4.19
CA VAL A 20 -6.94 -0.41 2.85
C VAL A 20 -8.09 -0.07 1.89
N VAL A 21 -7.84 0.85 0.96
CA VAL A 21 -8.76 1.21 -0.13
C VAL A 21 -8.00 1.19 -1.45
N GLY A 22 -8.65 0.75 -2.53
CA GLY A 22 -8.04 0.53 -3.84
C GLY A 22 -7.18 -0.75 -3.94
N ALA A 23 -7.05 -1.52 -2.85
CA ALA A 23 -6.34 -2.80 -2.82
C ALA A 23 -6.87 -3.63 -1.64
N GLN A 24 -6.36 -4.85 -1.49
CA GLN A 24 -6.57 -5.67 -0.29
C GLN A 24 -5.31 -6.46 0.06
N ALA A 25 -5.05 -6.64 1.36
CA ALA A 25 -4.07 -7.63 1.80
C ALA A 25 -4.54 -9.05 1.47
N THR A 26 -3.63 -9.91 1.01
CA THR A 26 -3.91 -11.32 0.69
C THR A 26 -4.15 -12.16 1.93
N GLU A 27 -3.58 -11.76 3.07
CA GLU A 27 -3.68 -12.46 4.34
C GLU A 27 -3.87 -11.49 5.50
N GLN A 28 -4.77 -11.85 6.43
CA GLN A 28 -4.93 -11.14 7.69
C GLN A 28 -3.81 -11.48 8.69
N GLY A 29 -3.43 -12.75 8.80
CA GLY A 29 -2.47 -13.24 9.79
C GLY A 29 -3.04 -13.30 11.22
N ASP A 30 -2.16 -13.43 12.21
CA ASP A 30 -2.55 -13.50 13.62
C ASP A 30 -2.84 -12.10 14.18
N CYS A 31 -4.12 -11.75 14.24
CA CYS A 31 -4.64 -10.55 14.88
C CYS A 31 -5.22 -10.78 16.29
N SER A 32 -4.94 -11.93 16.93
CA SER A 32 -5.57 -12.34 18.21
C SER A 32 -5.41 -11.35 19.37
N LYS A 33 -4.40 -10.48 19.31
CA LYS A 33 -4.18 -9.39 20.27
C LYS A 33 -5.31 -8.34 20.26
N PHE A 34 -6.01 -8.17 19.14
CA PHE A 34 -7.10 -7.22 18.98
C PHE A 34 -8.43 -7.93 19.26
N LYS A 35 -9.23 -7.41 20.21
CA LYS A 35 -10.47 -8.06 20.65
C LYS A 35 -11.75 -7.40 20.15
N LEU A 36 -11.73 -6.09 19.91
CA LEU A 36 -12.90 -5.33 19.48
C LEU A 36 -12.89 -5.06 17.98
N LYS A 37 -11.91 -4.28 17.52
CA LYS A 37 -11.71 -3.96 16.11
C LYS A 37 -10.52 -4.74 15.59
N ILE A 38 -10.79 -5.71 14.72
CA ILE A 38 -9.74 -6.50 14.09
C ILE A 38 -9.15 -5.71 12.91
N PRO A 39 -7.83 -5.52 12.83
CA PRO A 39 -7.17 -4.90 11.68
C PRO A 39 -7.38 -5.70 10.39
N HIS A 40 -7.26 -5.01 9.25
CA HIS A 40 -7.25 -5.65 7.93
C HIS A 40 -6.11 -6.69 7.80
N SER A 41 -4.92 -6.38 8.33
CA SER A 41 -3.82 -7.33 8.40
C SER A 41 -2.86 -7.04 9.55
N CYS A 42 -2.46 -8.10 10.27
CA CYS A 42 -1.44 -8.10 11.33
C CYS A 42 -0.16 -8.84 10.89
N LYS A 43 -0.07 -9.27 9.62
CA LYS A 43 1.14 -9.87 9.08
C LYS A 43 2.30 -8.87 9.18
N ARG A 44 3.44 -9.35 9.65
CA ARG A 44 4.69 -8.56 9.63
C ARG A 44 5.17 -8.29 8.21
N ASN A 45 4.86 -9.19 7.29
CA ASN A 45 5.20 -9.13 5.88
C ASN A 45 3.92 -9.19 5.02
N PRO A 46 3.09 -8.15 5.05
CA PRO A 46 1.86 -8.15 4.25
C PRO A 46 2.20 -8.17 2.76
N GLU A 47 1.32 -8.79 1.99
CA GLU A 47 1.25 -8.65 0.53
C GLU A 47 -0.12 -8.09 0.18
N VAL A 48 -0.15 -7.10 -0.70
CA VAL A 48 -1.39 -6.49 -1.19
C VAL A 48 -1.54 -6.72 -2.68
N VAL A 49 -2.79 -6.90 -3.09
CA VAL A 49 -3.21 -7.04 -4.47
C VAL A 49 -4.28 -6.01 -4.77
N ASP A 50 -4.36 -5.62 -6.02
CA ASP A 50 -5.44 -4.77 -6.50
C ASP A 50 -6.82 -5.42 -6.28
N LEU A 51 -7.85 -4.60 -6.20
CA LEU A 51 -9.22 -5.09 -6.19
C LEU A 51 -9.62 -5.59 -7.58
N LEU A 52 -10.63 -6.46 -7.64
CA LEU A 52 -11.19 -6.91 -8.91
C LEU A 52 -12.09 -5.83 -9.53
N PRO A 53 -12.29 -5.86 -10.87
CA PRO A 53 -13.30 -5.04 -11.52
C PRO A 53 -14.67 -5.23 -10.87
N GLY A 54 -15.41 -4.14 -10.69
CA GLY A 54 -16.71 -4.15 -9.99
C GLY A 54 -16.62 -3.98 -8.47
N ALA A 55 -15.44 -3.67 -7.91
CA ALA A 55 -15.30 -3.31 -6.51
C ALA A 55 -16.27 -2.17 -6.10
N PRO A 56 -16.92 -2.24 -4.93
CA PRO A 56 -17.80 -1.18 -4.45
C PRO A 56 -17.11 0.19 -4.40
N PHE A 57 -17.81 1.25 -4.81
CA PHE A 57 -17.25 2.60 -4.92
C PHE A 57 -16.58 3.11 -3.63
N ASN A 58 -17.14 2.76 -2.47
CA ASN A 58 -16.64 3.18 -1.16
C ASN A 58 -15.29 2.56 -0.74
N ILE A 59 -14.78 1.59 -1.50
CA ILE A 59 -13.47 0.98 -1.28
C ILE A 59 -12.53 1.14 -2.48
N GLN A 60 -12.93 1.92 -3.49
CA GLN A 60 -12.07 2.25 -4.62
C GLN A 60 -11.07 3.35 -4.26
N TYR A 61 -10.02 3.46 -5.06
CA TYR A 61 -9.04 4.54 -5.03
C TYR A 61 -8.54 4.82 -6.45
N ASN A 62 -7.76 5.88 -6.62
CA ASN A 62 -7.31 6.35 -7.94
C ASN A 62 -6.65 5.23 -8.77
N ASN A 63 -7.20 4.99 -9.97
CA ASN A 63 -6.71 4.01 -10.95
C ASN A 63 -6.57 2.57 -10.42
N CYS A 64 -7.29 2.20 -9.36
CA CYS A 64 -7.36 0.84 -8.86
C CYS A 64 -8.26 -0.05 -9.72
N CYS A 65 -8.44 -1.26 -9.19
CA CYS A 65 -9.60 -2.11 -9.36
C CYS A 65 -9.66 -2.78 -10.73
N LYS A 66 -8.49 -3.05 -11.29
CA LYS A 66 -8.28 -3.72 -12.58
C LYS A 66 -7.84 -5.17 -12.41
N GLY A 67 -7.99 -5.73 -11.21
CA GLY A 67 -7.48 -7.06 -10.88
C GLY A 67 -5.95 -7.16 -10.99
N GLY A 68 -5.26 -6.02 -10.86
CA GLY A 68 -3.81 -5.94 -10.89
C GLY A 68 -3.21 -5.93 -12.29
N VAL A 69 -4.02 -5.67 -13.32
CA VAL A 69 -3.53 -5.45 -14.69
C VAL A 69 -3.05 -4.00 -14.84
N LEU A 70 -1.82 -3.85 -15.32
CA LEU A 70 -1.22 -2.56 -15.71
C LEU A 70 -0.84 -2.62 -17.19
N ASN A 71 -1.24 -1.62 -17.96
CA ASN A 71 -0.82 -1.48 -19.35
C ASN A 71 0.55 -0.80 -19.44
N SER A 72 1.23 -0.93 -20.58
CA SER A 72 2.44 -0.15 -20.79
C SER A 72 2.07 1.33 -20.98
N TRP A 73 2.92 2.23 -20.47
CA TRP A 73 2.72 3.67 -20.64
C TRP A 73 2.58 4.06 -22.13
N GLY A 74 3.35 3.40 -23.02
CA GLY A 74 3.30 3.68 -24.46
C GLY A 74 2.02 3.25 -25.16
N GLN A 75 1.30 2.27 -24.62
CA GLN A 75 0.01 1.83 -25.17
C GLN A 75 -1.15 2.62 -24.57
N GLU A 76 -1.19 2.74 -23.24
CA GLU A 76 -2.27 3.41 -22.53
C GLU A 76 -1.76 4.06 -21.23
N PRO A 77 -1.39 5.35 -21.26
CA PRO A 77 -0.82 6.05 -20.10
C PRO A 77 -1.73 6.03 -18.86
N THR A 78 -3.05 6.08 -19.05
CA THR A 78 -4.05 6.11 -17.97
C THR A 78 -4.13 4.79 -17.21
N ALA A 79 -3.99 3.64 -17.88
CA ALA A 79 -3.99 2.34 -17.23
C ALA A 79 -2.60 1.86 -16.77
N ALA A 80 -1.55 2.64 -17.00
CA ALA A 80 -0.18 2.29 -16.63
C ALA A 80 0.13 2.41 -15.13
N PHE A 81 -0.82 2.91 -14.33
CA PHE A 81 -0.68 3.05 -12.87
C PHE A 81 -1.85 2.42 -12.14
N SER A 82 -1.58 2.09 -10.89
CA SER A 82 -2.57 1.76 -9.87
C SER A 82 -2.15 2.44 -8.59
N ALA A 83 -3.11 2.97 -7.84
CA ALA A 83 -2.86 3.51 -6.52
C ALA A 83 -3.83 2.91 -5.51
N PHE A 84 -3.37 2.84 -4.27
CA PHE A 84 -4.15 2.42 -3.13
C PHE A 84 -3.65 3.18 -1.90
N GLN A 85 -4.48 3.25 -0.87
CA GLN A 85 -4.14 3.91 0.38
C GLN A 85 -4.31 2.93 1.54
N ILE A 86 -3.37 2.96 2.49
CA ILE A 86 -3.42 2.16 3.72
C ILE A 86 -3.42 3.05 4.96
N ALA A 87 -4.23 2.70 5.95
CA ALA A 87 -4.11 3.24 7.29
C ALA A 87 -3.21 2.32 8.12
N VAL A 88 -2.05 2.82 8.55
CA VAL A 88 -1.06 2.03 9.30
C VAL A 88 -1.24 2.25 10.79
N GLY A 89 -1.32 1.16 11.55
CA GLY A 89 -1.36 1.16 13.02
C GLY A 89 -0.02 0.77 13.65
N LEU A 90 0.13 1.07 14.95
CA LEU A 90 1.32 0.74 15.75
C LEU A 90 2.65 1.27 15.16
N SER A 91 2.56 2.32 14.33
CA SER A 91 3.68 3.02 13.72
C SER A 91 4.11 4.21 14.57
N GLY A 92 5.30 4.75 14.29
CA GLY A 92 5.74 6.00 14.91
C GLY A 92 4.95 7.19 14.37
N THR A 93 4.58 8.12 15.25
CA THR A 93 3.76 9.31 14.95
C THR A 93 4.57 10.58 14.74
N SER A 94 5.90 10.49 14.73
CA SER A 94 6.81 11.62 14.54
C SER A 94 7.94 11.28 13.57
N ASN A 95 8.57 12.30 13.00
CA ASN A 95 9.74 12.15 12.14
C ASN A 95 10.83 11.28 12.79
N LYS A 96 11.02 11.36 14.12
CA LYS A 96 12.03 10.56 14.84
C LYS A 96 11.63 9.08 14.99
N THR A 97 10.35 8.81 15.19
CA THR A 97 9.84 7.49 15.58
C THR A 97 9.41 6.62 14.41
N VAL A 98 9.03 7.23 13.28
CA VAL A 98 8.69 6.50 12.05
C VAL A 98 9.89 5.69 11.55
N LYS A 99 9.63 4.49 11.05
CA LYS A 99 10.64 3.56 10.55
C LYS A 99 10.24 3.11 9.15
N LEU A 100 11.21 3.06 8.25
CA LEU A 100 11.00 2.61 6.89
C LEU A 100 10.69 1.11 6.87
N PRO A 101 9.69 0.65 6.10
CA PRO A 101 9.54 -0.75 5.76
C PRO A 101 10.76 -1.25 4.96
N LYS A 102 10.93 -2.56 4.93
CA LYS A 102 12.07 -3.24 4.30
C LYS A 102 11.58 -4.25 3.28
N ASN A 103 12.48 -4.75 2.44
CA ASN A 103 12.26 -5.91 1.58
C ASN A 103 11.02 -5.78 0.70
N PHE A 104 10.87 -4.65 0.01
CA PHE A 104 9.80 -4.48 -0.96
C PHE A 104 9.95 -5.48 -2.11
N LYS A 105 8.86 -6.15 -2.46
CA LYS A 105 8.76 -7.10 -3.57
C LYS A 105 7.57 -6.71 -4.42
N PHE A 106 7.77 -6.56 -5.72
CA PHE A 106 6.70 -6.28 -6.66
C PHE A 106 6.62 -7.44 -7.66
N LEU A 107 5.68 -8.34 -7.46
CA LEU A 107 5.50 -9.51 -8.30
C LEU A 107 4.46 -9.18 -9.37
N GLY A 108 4.81 -9.34 -10.64
CA GLY A 108 3.85 -9.30 -11.75
C GLY A 108 3.60 -10.70 -12.32
N PRO A 109 2.83 -10.83 -13.41
CA PRO A 109 2.80 -12.04 -14.20
C PRO A 109 4.23 -12.37 -14.70
N GLY A 110 4.87 -13.39 -14.12
CA GLY A 110 6.25 -13.79 -14.43
C GLY A 110 7.19 -13.84 -13.21
N PRO A 111 8.52 -13.76 -13.39
CA PRO A 111 9.51 -13.97 -12.32
C PRO A 111 9.50 -12.89 -11.23
N GLY A 112 8.73 -11.82 -11.40
CA GLY A 112 8.59 -10.71 -10.45
C GLY A 112 9.81 -9.79 -10.40
N TYR A 113 9.70 -8.73 -9.61
CA TYR A 113 10.72 -7.71 -9.41
C TYR A 113 11.07 -7.62 -7.93
N SER A 114 12.38 -7.58 -7.65
CA SER A 114 12.88 -7.21 -6.32
C SER A 114 13.17 -5.72 -6.30
N CYS A 115 12.62 -5.00 -5.32
CA CYS A 115 12.90 -3.58 -5.17
C CYS A 115 14.21 -3.38 -4.41
N GLY A 116 14.90 -2.27 -4.71
CA GLY A 116 16.02 -1.81 -3.89
C GLY A 116 15.61 -1.46 -2.45
N PRO A 117 16.57 -1.21 -1.55
CA PRO A 117 16.27 -0.80 -0.19
C PRO A 117 15.51 0.53 -0.16
N ALA A 118 14.54 0.64 0.74
CA ALA A 118 13.81 1.89 0.96
C ALA A 118 14.77 2.98 1.45
N LYS A 119 14.58 4.19 0.92
CA LYS A 119 15.40 5.36 1.27
C LYS A 119 14.53 6.45 1.88
N VAL A 120 15.10 7.22 2.79
CA VAL A 120 14.46 8.45 3.27
C VAL A 120 14.60 9.49 2.16
N VAL A 121 13.48 10.11 1.80
CA VAL A 121 13.40 11.16 0.78
C VAL A 121 12.84 12.44 1.40
N PRO A 122 13.01 13.61 0.75
CA PRO A 122 12.30 14.82 1.16
C PRO A 122 10.82 14.54 1.36
N SER A 123 10.25 15.14 2.41
CA SER A 123 8.86 14.97 2.75
C SER A 123 7.94 15.36 1.59
N SER A 124 7.13 14.41 1.12
CA SER A 124 6.14 14.67 0.07
C SER A 124 4.93 15.40 0.64
N VAL A 125 4.43 16.38 -0.10
CA VAL A 125 3.16 17.06 0.17
C VAL A 125 2.13 16.56 -0.82
N PHE A 126 0.98 16.13 -0.32
CA PHE A 126 -0.14 15.66 -1.14
C PHE A 126 -1.43 16.36 -0.72
N LEU A 127 -2.28 16.61 -1.71
CA LEU A 127 -3.58 17.25 -1.53
C LEU A 127 -4.66 16.18 -1.31
N THR A 128 -5.71 16.53 -0.59
CA THR A 128 -6.99 15.81 -0.67
C THR A 128 -7.59 15.98 -2.06
N ASP A 129 -8.46 15.06 -2.48
CA ASP A 129 -9.07 15.08 -3.81
C ASP A 129 -9.86 16.37 -4.08
N ASP A 130 -10.42 17.01 -3.05
CA ASP A 130 -11.10 18.31 -3.13
C ASP A 130 -10.13 19.51 -3.20
N ASN A 131 -8.82 19.27 -3.16
CA ASN A 131 -7.73 20.24 -3.13
C ASN A 131 -7.75 21.24 -1.95
N ARG A 132 -8.58 21.02 -0.94
CA ARG A 132 -8.74 21.96 0.19
C ARG A 132 -7.74 21.74 1.31
N ARG A 133 -7.22 20.52 1.45
CA ARG A 133 -6.29 20.17 2.53
C ARG A 133 -4.96 19.67 1.97
N LYS A 134 -3.87 20.27 2.45
CA LYS A 134 -2.50 19.78 2.26
C LYS A 134 -2.13 18.85 3.42
N THR A 135 -1.58 17.70 3.08
CA THR A 135 -1.01 16.76 4.05
C THR A 135 0.45 16.55 3.71
N GLN A 136 1.30 16.46 4.74
CA GLN A 136 2.73 16.28 4.60
C GLN A 136 3.14 14.93 5.19
N ALA A 137 3.90 14.14 4.43
CA ALA A 137 4.41 12.85 4.88
C ALA A 137 5.52 13.03 5.93
N LEU A 138 5.56 12.17 6.94
CA LEU A 138 6.68 12.18 7.91
C LEU A 138 7.99 11.81 7.19
N SER A 139 9.04 12.59 7.43
CA SER A 139 10.38 12.29 6.92
C SER A 139 11.44 12.63 7.96
N LYS A 140 12.47 11.78 8.04
CA LYS A 140 13.67 12.08 8.82
C LYS A 140 14.55 13.02 8.01
N HIS A 141 14.43 14.31 8.24
CA HIS A 141 15.54 15.19 7.91
C HIS A 141 16.69 14.82 8.85
N SER A 142 17.73 14.19 8.28
CA SER A 142 19.04 14.07 8.91
C SER A 142 19.74 15.42 8.85
#